data_AF-X1F6Y3-F1
#
_entry.id   AF-X1F6Y3-F1
#
_cell.length_a   1.000
_cell.length_b   1.000
_cell.length_c   1.000
_cell.angle_alpha   90.00
_cell.angle_beta   90.00
_cell.angle_gamma   90.00
#
_symmetry.space_group_name_H-M   'P 1'
#
loop_
_entity.id
_entity.type
_entity.pdbx_description
1 polymer ?
#
loop_
_entity_poly.entity_id
_entity_poly.type
_entity_poly.pdbx_seq_one_letter_code
_entity_poly.pdbx_strand_id
1 'polypeptide(L)'
;GVKFHISTQANVSNVESANFYEALGAERINLARELSLIQIRLIKHHLNKTKIECFIHGSMCTSISGRCYLSATICDSEEFSANRGNCVQPCRREWRVIDDEKNEFIYDGQMFLNAKDLCMIKYIPEMIEANIDAFKIEGRMKDPVYIETVASCYREAIDSYFDSTFSNERVQDWLKRLDRVYNRGFHTGFYFHRPTIEDVELERRGNVSPYKKH
;
A
#
# COMPACT_ATOMS: atom_id res chain seq x y z
N GLY A 1 -4.40 27.61 -13.44
CA GLY A 1 -4.72 26.39 -14.21
C GLY A 1 -5.07 25.26 -13.26
N VAL A 2 -5.49 24.10 -13.80
CA VAL A 2 -5.69 22.87 -13.01
C VAL A 2 -4.33 22.33 -12.56
N LYS A 3 -4.23 21.84 -11.32
CA LYS A 3 -2.98 21.28 -10.78
C LYS A 3 -2.61 19.99 -11.50
N PHE A 4 -1.37 19.87 -11.95
CA PHE A 4 -0.87 18.68 -12.64
C PHE A 4 -0.21 17.71 -11.66
N HIS A 5 -0.87 16.59 -11.37
CA HIS A 5 -0.36 15.54 -10.47
C HIS A 5 -0.15 14.23 -11.22
N ILE A 6 0.92 13.51 -10.88
CA ILE A 6 1.26 12.21 -11.44
C ILE A 6 0.69 11.11 -10.55
N SER A 7 -0.12 10.23 -11.16
CA SER A 7 -0.69 9.06 -10.51
C SER A 7 0.36 7.95 -10.33
N THR A 8 0.18 7.10 -9.32
CA THR A 8 0.98 5.87 -9.12
C THR A 8 1.01 4.98 -10.38
N GLN A 9 -0.03 5.04 -11.23
CA GLN A 9 -0.11 4.30 -12.50
C GLN A 9 0.99 4.70 -13.51
N ALA A 10 1.61 5.88 -13.36
CA ALA A 10 2.75 6.30 -14.16
C ALA A 10 4.06 5.60 -13.79
N ASN A 11 4.08 4.84 -12.69
CA ASN A 11 5.23 4.07 -12.22
C ASN A 11 6.53 4.89 -12.08
N VAL A 12 6.46 6.05 -11.43
CA VAL A 12 7.65 6.85 -11.13
C VAL A 12 8.45 6.16 -10.02
N SER A 13 9.55 5.52 -10.42
CA SER A 13 10.37 4.63 -9.58
C SER A 13 11.87 4.96 -9.62
N ASN A 14 12.27 6.06 -10.25
CA ASN A 14 13.66 6.52 -10.29
C ASN A 14 13.74 8.05 -10.46
N VAL A 15 14.95 8.58 -10.38
CA VAL A 15 15.24 10.01 -10.45
C VAL A 15 14.91 10.56 -11.84
N GLU A 16 15.24 9.82 -12.89
CA GLU A 16 15.08 10.23 -14.29
C GLU A 16 13.61 10.47 -14.63
N SER A 17 12.73 9.54 -14.25
CA SER A 17 11.28 9.66 -14.45
C SER A 17 10.69 10.78 -13.59
N ALA A 18 11.16 10.97 -12.36
CA ALA A 18 10.71 12.05 -11.50
C ALA A 18 11.06 13.44 -12.07
N ASN A 19 12.31 13.61 -12.53
CA ASN A 19 12.79 14.84 -13.15
C ASN A 19 12.08 15.14 -14.48
N PHE A 20 11.79 14.10 -15.28
CA PHE A 20 10.99 14.24 -16.49
C PHE A 20 9.62 14.87 -16.18
N TYR A 21 8.91 14.36 -15.16
CA TYR A 21 7.62 14.92 -14.78
C TYR A 21 7.71 16.30 -14.11
N GLU A 22 8.75 16.58 -13.32
CA GLU A 22 8.99 17.94 -12.79
C GLU A 22 9.22 18.94 -13.93
N ALA A 23 9.98 18.57 -14.96
CA ALA A 23 10.23 19.40 -16.14
C ALA A 23 8.95 19.68 -16.95
N LEU A 24 8.02 18.72 -17.00
CA LEU A 24 6.69 18.92 -17.57
C LEU A 24 5.76 19.76 -16.68
N GLY A 25 6.19 20.13 -15.47
CA GLY A 25 5.46 21.00 -14.56
C GLY A 25 4.59 20.27 -13.53
N ALA A 26 4.88 19.00 -13.21
CA ALA A 26 4.14 18.28 -12.17
C ALA A 26 4.30 18.95 -10.80
N GLU A 27 3.18 19.26 -10.13
CA GLU A 27 3.19 19.79 -8.76
C GLU A 27 3.38 18.70 -7.71
N ARG A 28 2.91 17.48 -8.00
CA ARG A 28 3.00 16.32 -7.11
C ARG A 28 3.17 15.04 -7.90
N ILE A 29 4.03 14.16 -7.41
CA ILE A 29 4.21 12.81 -7.91
C ILE A 29 3.84 11.82 -6.82
N ASN A 30 2.87 10.93 -7.11
CA ASN A 30 2.65 9.76 -6.29
C ASN A 30 3.62 8.66 -6.72
N LEU A 31 4.59 8.36 -5.86
CA LEU A 31 5.67 7.44 -6.18
C LEU A 31 5.20 5.98 -6.22
N ALA A 32 5.93 5.17 -6.97
CA ALA A 32 5.68 3.73 -7.08
C ALA A 32 5.79 3.05 -5.70
N ARG A 33 4.96 2.01 -5.45
CA ARG A 33 4.85 1.35 -4.14
C ARG A 33 5.97 0.34 -3.86
N GLU A 34 6.77 0.06 -4.89
CA GLU A 34 7.91 -0.85 -4.88
C GLU A 34 9.26 -0.16 -4.56
N LEU A 35 9.22 1.08 -4.10
CA LEU A 35 10.40 1.83 -3.69
C LEU A 35 10.76 1.61 -2.22
N SER A 36 12.06 1.49 -1.96
CA SER A 36 12.63 1.62 -0.61
C SER A 36 12.69 3.08 -0.14
N LEU A 37 12.77 3.30 1.17
CA LEU A 37 12.95 4.65 1.72
C LEU A 37 14.24 5.32 1.24
N ILE A 38 15.29 4.55 0.98
CA ILE A 38 16.55 5.06 0.43
C ILE A 38 16.32 5.63 -0.97
N GLN A 39 15.60 4.91 -1.83
CA GLN A 39 15.28 5.38 -3.18
C GLN A 39 14.35 6.60 -3.15
N ILE A 40 13.40 6.65 -2.22
CA ILE A 40 12.50 7.80 -2.07
C ILE A 40 13.27 9.05 -1.66
N ARG A 41 14.19 8.93 -0.69
CA ARG A 41 15.09 10.02 -0.30
C ARG A 41 15.92 10.51 -1.48
N LEU A 42 16.47 9.58 -2.27
CA LEU A 42 17.24 9.93 -3.46
C LEU A 42 16.39 10.70 -4.48
N ILE A 43 15.18 10.20 -4.80
CA ILE A 43 14.25 10.90 -5.70
C ILE A 43 13.92 12.30 -5.16
N LYS A 44 13.55 12.40 -3.88
CA LYS A 44 13.20 13.69 -3.28
C LYS A 44 14.36 14.68 -3.28
N HIS A 45 15.59 14.22 -3.09
CA HIS A 45 16.79 15.06 -3.13
C HIS A 45 17.03 15.69 -4.51
N HIS A 46 16.66 14.99 -5.58
CA HIS A 46 16.84 15.48 -6.96
C HIS A 46 15.70 16.36 -7.48
N LEU A 47 14.57 16.44 -6.75
CA LEU A 47 13.45 17.31 -7.09
C LEU A 47 13.64 18.70 -6.46
N ASN A 48 13.39 19.75 -7.24
CA ASN A 48 13.58 21.12 -6.79
C ASN A 48 12.33 21.72 -6.15
N LYS A 49 11.15 21.39 -6.70
CA LYS A 49 9.86 21.98 -6.32
C LYS A 49 8.73 20.96 -6.23
N THR A 50 8.82 19.87 -6.98
CA THR A 50 7.74 18.88 -7.03
C THR A 50 7.63 18.13 -5.71
N LYS A 51 6.39 18.02 -5.21
CA LYS A 51 6.08 17.28 -4.00
C LYS A 51 5.98 15.79 -4.29
N ILE A 52 6.31 14.96 -3.32
CA ILE A 52 6.09 13.51 -3.41
C ILE A 52 4.97 13.08 -2.45
N GLU A 53 4.23 12.06 -2.87
CA GLU A 53 3.20 11.39 -2.09
C GLU A 53 3.51 9.90 -2.06
N CYS A 54 3.45 9.29 -0.87
CA CYS A 54 3.73 7.87 -0.67
C CYS A 54 2.62 7.20 0.14
N PHE A 55 2.31 5.94 -0.17
CA PHE A 55 1.33 5.17 0.61
C PHE A 55 1.91 4.78 1.97
N ILE A 56 1.14 4.93 3.04
CA ILE A 56 1.55 4.55 4.40
C ILE A 56 0.69 3.42 4.97
N HIS A 57 -0.51 3.20 4.42
CA HIS A 57 -1.42 2.20 4.94
C HIS A 57 -2.38 1.63 3.90
N GLY A 58 -2.80 0.39 4.14
CA GLY A 58 -3.90 -0.28 3.46
C GLY A 58 -3.42 -1.28 2.41
N SER A 59 -4.35 -1.77 1.60
CA SER A 59 -4.10 -2.98 0.84
C SER A 59 -2.98 -2.88 -0.19
N MET A 60 -2.07 -3.86 -0.16
CA MET A 60 -1.06 -4.08 -1.20
C MET A 60 -1.61 -5.01 -2.29
N CYS A 61 -1.19 -4.77 -3.52
CA CYS A 61 -1.44 -5.69 -4.64
C CYS A 61 -0.25 -6.65 -4.75
N THR A 62 -0.52 -7.87 -5.20
CA THR A 62 0.53 -8.81 -5.62
C THR A 62 1.28 -8.29 -6.85
N SER A 63 0.58 -7.52 -7.70
CA SER A 63 1.17 -6.90 -8.89
C SER A 63 1.89 -5.59 -8.55
N ILE A 64 3.05 -5.39 -9.18
CA ILE A 64 3.91 -4.21 -9.01
C ILE A 64 3.35 -3.00 -9.78
N SER A 65 3.60 -1.79 -9.26
CA SER A 65 3.13 -0.50 -9.79
C SER A 65 1.61 -0.37 -10.03
N GLY A 66 0.81 -1.24 -9.41
CA GLY A 66 -0.64 -1.25 -9.63
C GLY A 66 -1.05 -1.64 -11.05
N ARG A 67 -0.16 -2.24 -11.86
CA ARG A 67 -0.49 -2.83 -13.17
C ARG A 67 -1.00 -4.26 -12.97
N CYS A 68 -2.31 -4.40 -12.80
CA CYS A 68 -2.94 -5.69 -12.54
C CYS A 68 -4.05 -5.96 -13.55
N TYR A 69 -3.87 -7.03 -14.33
CA TYR A 69 -4.86 -7.52 -15.31
C TYR A 69 -5.71 -8.68 -14.79
N LEU A 70 -5.29 -9.30 -13.68
CA LEU A 70 -5.86 -10.53 -13.14
C LEU A 70 -7.39 -10.46 -12.98
N SER A 71 -7.90 -9.34 -12.46
CA SER A 71 -9.34 -9.13 -12.26
C SER A 71 -10.12 -9.06 -13.57
N ALA A 72 -9.62 -8.30 -14.55
CA ALA A 72 -10.28 -8.20 -15.86
C ALA A 72 -10.24 -9.54 -16.60
N THR A 73 -9.11 -10.25 -16.55
CA THR A 73 -8.94 -11.55 -17.20
C THR A 73 -9.87 -12.62 -16.61
N ILE A 74 -9.95 -12.73 -15.28
CA ILE A 74 -10.83 -13.75 -14.64
C ILE A 74 -12.31 -13.47 -14.90
N CYS A 75 -12.69 -12.18 -14.95
CA CYS A 75 -14.07 -11.80 -15.23
C CYS A 75 -14.40 -11.71 -16.71
N ASP A 76 -13.42 -11.94 -17.60
CA ASP A 76 -13.52 -11.73 -19.04
C ASP A 76 -14.15 -10.37 -19.41
N SER A 77 -13.77 -9.31 -18.69
CA SER A 77 -14.32 -7.97 -18.86
C SER A 77 -13.44 -6.87 -18.30
N GLU A 78 -13.16 -5.86 -19.13
CA GLU A 78 -12.46 -4.63 -18.75
C GLU A 78 -13.22 -3.79 -17.69
N GLU A 79 -14.52 -4.04 -17.52
CA GLU A 79 -15.31 -3.41 -16.47
C GLU A 79 -14.70 -3.66 -15.10
N PHE A 80 -14.16 -4.86 -14.86
CA PHE A 80 -13.58 -5.27 -13.57
C PHE A 80 -12.08 -5.01 -13.48
N SER A 81 -11.54 -4.10 -14.28
CA SER A 81 -10.11 -3.78 -14.30
C SER A 81 -9.64 -3.09 -13.01
N ALA A 82 -8.57 -3.62 -12.42
CA ALA A 82 -7.94 -3.02 -11.26
C ALA A 82 -7.31 -1.65 -11.58
N ASN A 83 -6.84 -1.47 -12.80
CA ASN A 83 -6.25 -0.22 -13.31
C ASN A 83 -7.31 0.88 -13.49
N ARG A 84 -8.60 0.50 -13.57
CA ARG A 84 -9.77 1.40 -13.59
C ARG A 84 -10.43 1.54 -12.21
N GLY A 85 -9.85 0.87 -11.21
CA GLY A 85 -10.29 0.90 -9.83
C GLY A 85 -11.49 0.02 -9.49
N ASN A 86 -11.88 -0.89 -10.37
CA ASN A 86 -13.05 -1.76 -10.21
C ASN A 86 -12.68 -3.24 -10.00
N CYS A 87 -11.56 -3.50 -9.32
CA CYS A 87 -11.04 -4.84 -9.08
C CYS A 87 -11.98 -5.68 -8.19
N VAL A 88 -12.30 -6.91 -8.61
CA VAL A 88 -13.06 -7.90 -7.80
C VAL A 88 -12.18 -8.71 -6.84
N GLN A 89 -10.91 -8.29 -6.71
CA GLN A 89 -9.92 -8.79 -5.76
C GLN A 89 -9.69 -10.32 -5.83
N PRO A 90 -9.46 -10.90 -7.04
CA PRO A 90 -9.26 -12.34 -7.19
C PRO A 90 -8.02 -12.87 -6.45
N CYS A 91 -6.97 -12.04 -6.29
CA CYS A 91 -5.77 -12.39 -5.52
C CYS A 91 -6.04 -12.67 -4.03
N ARG A 92 -7.23 -12.33 -3.52
CA ARG A 92 -7.65 -12.55 -2.12
C ARG A 92 -8.57 -13.77 -1.98
N ARG A 93 -8.63 -14.63 -3.00
CA ARG A 93 -9.40 -15.87 -3.01
C ARG A 93 -8.45 -17.05 -2.79
N GLU A 94 -9.02 -18.17 -2.37
CA GLU A 94 -8.32 -19.46 -2.40
C GLU A 94 -8.26 -19.97 -3.83
N TRP A 95 -7.11 -20.48 -4.23
CA TRP A 95 -6.85 -20.97 -5.58
C TRP A 95 -6.34 -22.40 -5.53
N ARG A 96 -6.82 -23.23 -6.46
CA ARG A 96 -6.23 -24.53 -6.79
C ARG A 96 -5.47 -24.34 -8.10
N VAL A 97 -4.20 -24.73 -8.14
CA VAL A 97 -3.39 -24.66 -9.36
C VAL A 97 -3.31 -26.06 -9.94
N ILE A 98 -3.67 -26.20 -11.21
CA ILE A 98 -3.62 -27.47 -11.93
C ILE A 98 -2.71 -27.24 -13.14
N ASP A 99 -1.66 -28.05 -13.28
CA ASP A 99 -0.78 -27.98 -14.45
C ASP A 99 -1.33 -28.77 -15.66
N ASP A 100 -0.62 -28.71 -16.77
CA ASP A 100 -1.00 -29.39 -18.03
C ASP A 100 -0.97 -30.93 -17.90
N GLU A 101 -0.21 -31.47 -16.95
CA GLU A 101 -0.17 -32.90 -16.62
C GLU A 101 -1.29 -33.31 -15.64
N LYS A 102 -2.15 -32.37 -15.25
CA LYS A 102 -3.23 -32.53 -14.26
C LYS A 102 -2.71 -32.79 -12.83
N ASN A 103 -1.46 -32.44 -12.55
CA ASN A 103 -0.99 -32.38 -11.17
C ASN A 103 -1.70 -31.22 -10.50
N GLU A 104 -2.38 -31.52 -9.40
CA GLU A 104 -3.01 -30.51 -8.58
C GLU A 104 -2.03 -30.04 -7.51
N PHE A 105 -1.60 -28.80 -7.66
CA PHE A 105 -0.89 -28.05 -6.64
C PHE A 105 -1.92 -27.27 -5.83
N ILE A 106 -2.43 -27.93 -4.80
CA ILE A 106 -2.87 -27.20 -3.61
C ILE A 106 -1.57 -26.77 -2.95
N TYR A 107 -1.23 -25.48 -2.99
CA TYR A 107 -0.11 -24.96 -2.20
C TYR A 107 -0.51 -25.01 -0.72
N ASP A 108 -0.57 -26.22 -0.15
CA ASP A 108 -0.88 -26.56 1.24
C ASP A 108 -2.12 -25.91 1.88
N GLY A 109 -3.14 -25.56 1.07
CA GLY A 109 -4.33 -24.82 1.53
C GLY A 109 -4.05 -23.34 1.77
N GLN A 110 -2.87 -22.87 1.38
CA GLN A 110 -2.37 -21.54 1.63
C GLN A 110 -2.57 -20.57 0.46
N MET A 111 -2.88 -19.32 0.78
CA MET A 111 -3.14 -18.27 -0.19
C MET A 111 -1.84 -17.59 -0.64
N PHE A 112 -1.33 -17.90 -1.83
CA PHE A 112 -0.04 -17.38 -2.31
C PHE A 112 -0.08 -15.97 -2.95
N LEU A 113 -1.28 -15.44 -3.26
CA LEU A 113 -1.46 -14.11 -3.85
C LEU A 113 -1.96 -13.06 -2.83
N ASN A 114 -2.19 -13.45 -1.59
CA ASN A 114 -2.93 -12.68 -0.60
C ASN A 114 -2.02 -11.76 0.23
N ALA A 115 -1.44 -10.75 -0.42
CA ALA A 115 -0.54 -9.79 0.24
C ALA A 115 -1.18 -9.15 1.49
N LYS A 116 -0.40 -9.07 2.57
CA LYS A 116 -0.74 -8.36 3.81
C LYS A 116 -0.94 -6.87 3.53
N ASP A 117 -1.55 -6.14 4.46
CA ASP A 117 -1.77 -4.70 4.30
C ASP A 117 -0.50 -3.92 4.67
N LEU A 118 -0.21 -2.86 3.92
CA LEU A 118 0.86 -1.92 4.27
C LEU A 118 0.51 -1.24 5.60
N CYS A 119 1.49 -1.08 6.49
CA CYS A 119 1.33 -0.29 7.71
C CYS A 119 2.66 0.31 8.15
N MET A 120 2.76 1.64 8.06
CA MET A 120 3.95 2.41 8.45
C MET A 120 3.77 3.17 9.76
N ILE A 121 2.75 2.86 10.56
CA ILE A 121 2.40 3.62 11.78
C ILE A 121 3.57 3.70 12.77
N LYS A 122 4.34 2.61 12.91
CA LYS A 122 5.54 2.54 13.75
C LYS A 122 6.68 3.41 13.22
N TYR A 123 6.68 3.68 11.91
CA TYR A 123 7.80 4.24 11.17
C TYR A 123 7.51 5.66 10.67
N ILE A 124 6.50 6.32 11.24
CA ILE A 124 6.16 7.70 10.87
C ILE A 124 7.34 8.67 11.01
N PRO A 125 8.20 8.58 12.05
CA PRO A 125 9.42 9.36 12.12
C PRO A 125 10.28 9.22 10.86
N GLU A 126 10.58 7.98 10.44
CA GLU A 126 11.41 7.70 9.27
C GLU A 126 10.75 8.17 7.96
N MET A 127 9.41 8.09 7.87
CA MET A 127 8.65 8.60 6.72
C MET A 127 8.73 10.13 6.62
N ILE A 128 8.66 10.85 7.75
CA ILE A 128 8.79 12.31 7.81
C ILE A 128 10.24 12.73 7.48
N GLU A 129 11.22 12.05 8.06
CA GLU A 129 12.65 12.28 7.81
C GLU A 129 13.08 11.91 6.38
N ALA A 130 12.30 11.10 5.67
CA ALA A 130 12.47 10.88 4.23
C ALA A 130 11.98 12.06 3.37
N ASN A 131 11.50 13.14 4.01
CA ASN A 131 11.03 14.37 3.38
C ASN A 131 9.86 14.15 2.40
N ILE A 132 8.95 13.24 2.77
CA ILE A 132 7.72 12.95 2.03
C ILE A 132 6.67 14.03 2.34
N ASP A 133 6.12 14.69 1.31
CA ASP A 133 5.23 15.84 1.49
C ASP A 133 3.76 15.46 1.77
N ALA A 134 3.35 14.24 1.43
CA ALA A 134 2.04 13.72 1.82
C ALA A 134 2.03 12.20 1.99
N PHE A 135 1.28 11.77 2.98
CA PHE A 135 1.01 10.38 3.26
C PHE A 135 -0.36 9.98 2.75
N LYS A 136 -0.41 8.86 2.02
CA LYS A 136 -1.62 8.36 1.39
C LYS A 136 -2.09 7.07 2.05
N ILE A 137 -3.40 6.98 2.28
CA ILE A 137 -4.08 5.80 2.81
C ILE A 137 -4.91 5.17 1.69
N GLU A 138 -4.81 3.85 1.52
CA GLU A 138 -5.68 3.09 0.60
C GLU A 138 -7.05 2.86 1.25
N GLY A 139 -7.98 3.75 0.94
CA GLY A 139 -9.35 3.76 1.47
C GLY A 139 -10.42 3.27 0.50
N ARG A 140 -10.08 2.86 -0.73
CA ARG A 140 -11.10 2.51 -1.73
C ARG A 140 -11.88 1.28 -1.30
N MET A 141 -13.22 1.33 -1.43
CA MET A 141 -14.15 0.28 -0.97
C MET A 141 -14.05 -0.02 0.54
N LYS A 142 -13.46 0.87 1.33
CA LYS A 142 -13.44 0.78 2.78
C LYS A 142 -14.61 1.55 3.35
N ASP A 143 -15.13 1.07 4.45
CA ASP A 143 -16.23 1.70 5.15
C ASP A 143 -15.75 2.92 5.98
N PRO A 144 -16.69 3.78 6.43
CA PRO A 144 -16.35 4.97 7.20
C PRO A 144 -15.53 4.70 8.47
N VAL A 145 -15.80 3.61 9.20
CA VAL A 145 -15.09 3.29 10.46
C VAL A 145 -13.63 2.95 10.19
N TYR A 146 -13.34 2.23 9.10
CA TYR A 146 -11.96 2.00 8.65
C TYR A 146 -11.26 3.33 8.36
N ILE A 147 -11.90 4.20 7.58
CA ILE A 147 -11.30 5.48 7.18
C ILE A 147 -11.01 6.36 8.40
N GLU A 148 -11.97 6.51 9.30
CA GLU A 148 -11.84 7.28 10.54
C GLU A 148 -10.70 6.75 11.40
N THR A 149 -10.70 5.45 11.70
CA THR A 149 -9.71 4.82 12.58
C THR A 149 -8.30 4.94 12.03
N VAL A 150 -8.12 4.66 10.74
CA VAL A 150 -6.80 4.73 10.11
C VAL A 150 -6.33 6.17 10.07
N ALA A 151 -7.16 7.10 9.59
CA ALA A 151 -6.80 8.51 9.50
C ALA A 151 -6.47 9.11 10.87
N SER A 152 -7.25 8.79 11.92
CA SER A 152 -6.99 9.29 13.28
C SER A 152 -5.67 8.76 13.84
N CYS A 153 -5.40 7.47 13.71
CA CYS A 153 -4.14 6.88 14.21
C CYS A 153 -2.92 7.54 13.54
N TYR A 154 -2.97 7.74 12.22
CA TYR A 154 -1.86 8.39 11.53
C TYR A 154 -1.75 9.88 11.84
N ARG A 155 -2.86 10.60 12.02
CA ARG A 155 -2.82 12.01 12.46
C ARG A 155 -2.15 12.13 13.82
N GLU A 156 -2.60 11.33 14.79
CA GLU A 156 -2.02 11.27 16.15
C GLU A 156 -0.52 10.90 16.14
N ALA A 157 -0.12 9.99 15.26
CA ALA A 157 1.29 9.61 15.10
C ALA A 157 2.13 10.77 14.56
N ILE A 158 1.66 11.45 13.52
CA ILE A 158 2.36 12.61 12.94
C ILE A 158 2.43 13.75 13.97
N ASP A 159 1.34 14.07 14.66
CA ASP A 159 1.32 15.11 15.70
C ASP A 159 2.32 14.77 16.81
N SER A 160 2.31 13.52 17.28
CA SER A 160 3.24 13.11 18.34
C SER A 160 4.72 13.18 17.94
N TYR A 161 5.06 13.05 16.65
CA TYR A 161 6.42 13.27 16.17
C TYR A 161 6.82 14.74 16.33
N PHE A 162 5.98 15.67 15.89
CA PHE A 162 6.26 17.11 16.00
C PHE A 162 6.21 17.62 17.44
N ASP A 163 5.37 17.03 18.28
CA ASP A 163 5.26 17.37 19.70
C ASP A 163 6.34 16.68 20.56
N SER A 164 7.26 15.91 19.96
CA SER A 164 8.27 15.11 20.69
C SER A 164 7.69 14.13 21.71
N THR A 165 6.48 13.61 21.46
CA THR A 165 5.77 12.63 22.30
C THR A 165 5.60 11.26 21.65
N PHE A 166 6.14 11.04 20.45
CA PHE A 166 6.11 9.74 19.76
C PHE A 166 6.84 8.69 20.61
N SER A 167 6.17 7.58 20.92
CA SER A 167 6.71 6.54 21.80
C SER A 167 6.21 5.15 21.42
N ASN A 168 6.94 4.12 21.84
CA ASN A 168 6.54 2.73 21.62
C ASN A 168 5.18 2.41 22.24
N GLU A 169 4.83 3.01 23.38
CA GLU A 169 3.53 2.80 24.03
C GLU A 169 2.37 3.30 23.15
N ARG A 170 2.50 4.50 22.58
CA ARG A 170 1.51 5.04 21.64
C ARG A 170 1.43 4.23 20.36
N VAL A 171 2.57 3.77 19.84
CA VAL A 171 2.61 2.85 18.68
C VAL A 171 1.81 1.58 18.95
N GLN A 172 1.93 0.99 20.14
CA GLN A 172 1.13 -0.18 20.50
C GLN A 172 -0.37 0.13 20.60
N ASP A 173 -0.76 1.31 21.09
CA ASP A 173 -2.18 1.73 21.09
C ASP A 173 -2.73 1.85 19.66
N TRP A 174 -2.03 2.55 18.77
CA TRP A 174 -2.45 2.67 17.38
C TRP A 174 -2.51 1.32 16.67
N LEU A 175 -1.53 0.44 16.88
CA LEU A 175 -1.57 -0.90 16.30
C LEU A 175 -2.78 -1.70 16.78
N LYS A 176 -3.15 -1.62 18.06
CA LYS A 176 -4.38 -2.26 18.58
C LYS A 176 -5.64 -1.70 17.94
N ARG A 177 -5.69 -0.40 17.66
CA ARG A 177 -6.83 0.25 16.96
C ARG A 177 -6.88 -0.13 15.49
N LEU A 178 -5.74 -0.15 14.80
CA LEU A 178 -5.64 -0.56 13.40
C LEU A 178 -5.97 -2.05 13.21
N ASP A 179 -5.62 -2.89 14.18
CA ASP A 179 -5.97 -4.32 14.16
C ASP A 179 -7.48 -4.57 14.31
N ARG A 180 -8.25 -3.60 14.82
CA ARG A 180 -9.73 -3.67 14.96
C ARG A 180 -10.50 -3.40 13.68
N VAL A 181 -9.85 -2.83 12.67
CA VAL A 181 -10.47 -2.57 11.36
C VAL A 181 -10.00 -3.60 10.35
N TYR A 182 -10.71 -3.71 9.22
CA TYR A 182 -10.40 -4.71 8.21
C TYR A 182 -8.92 -4.66 7.82
N ASN A 183 -8.21 -5.77 7.97
CA ASN A 183 -6.82 -5.91 7.57
C ASN A 183 -6.49 -7.38 7.26
N ARG A 184 -5.32 -7.61 6.66
CA ARG A 184 -4.79 -8.95 6.35
C ARG A 184 -3.47 -9.21 7.05
N GLY A 185 -3.31 -8.68 8.27
CA GLY A 185 -2.00 -8.52 8.88
C GLY A 185 -1.27 -7.34 8.25
N PHE A 186 -0.15 -6.98 8.86
CA PHE A 186 0.60 -5.78 8.53
C PHE A 186 2.02 -6.09 8.12
N HIS A 187 2.52 -5.32 7.16
CA HIS A 187 3.92 -5.33 6.78
C HIS A 187 4.37 -3.96 6.25
N THR A 188 5.66 -3.81 5.95
CA THR A 188 6.27 -2.51 5.57
C THR A 188 6.40 -2.31 4.06
N GLY A 189 5.80 -3.19 3.24
CA GLY A 189 5.94 -3.11 1.80
C GLY A 189 7.41 -3.21 1.37
N PHE A 190 7.84 -2.32 0.49
CA PHE A 190 9.20 -2.28 -0.03
C PHE A 190 10.12 -1.33 0.73
N TYR A 191 9.61 -0.64 1.76
CA TYR A 191 10.32 0.49 2.38
C TYR A 191 11.66 0.12 3.01
N PHE A 192 11.75 -1.07 3.61
CA PHE A 192 12.94 -1.54 4.32
C PHE A 192 13.59 -2.78 3.72
N HIS A 193 12.83 -3.61 3.00
CA HIS A 193 13.31 -4.83 2.35
C HIS A 193 12.39 -5.16 1.17
N ARG A 194 12.81 -6.10 0.33
CA ARG A 194 11.92 -6.66 -0.70
C ARG A 194 10.94 -7.63 -0.02
N PRO A 195 9.63 -7.56 -0.28
CA PRO A 195 8.67 -8.49 0.30
C PRO A 195 9.02 -9.94 0.01
N THR A 196 8.78 -10.78 1.01
CA THR A 196 9.00 -12.22 1.00
C THR A 196 7.67 -12.96 1.23
N ILE A 197 7.74 -14.27 1.41
CA ILE A 197 6.57 -15.09 1.75
C ILE A 197 5.93 -14.67 3.10
N GLU A 198 6.70 -14.08 4.01
CA GLU A 198 6.21 -13.59 5.31
C GLU A 198 5.25 -12.39 5.17
N ASP A 199 5.32 -11.68 4.03
CA ASP A 199 4.45 -10.55 3.68
C ASP A 199 3.15 -10.97 2.99
N VAL A 200 2.91 -12.28 2.88
CA VAL A 200 1.69 -12.88 2.36
C VAL A 200 0.90 -13.50 3.51
N GLU A 201 -0.41 -13.29 3.56
CA GLU A 201 -1.30 -13.95 4.50
C GLU A 201 -1.72 -15.30 3.91
N LEU A 202 -1.06 -16.35 4.37
CA LEU A 202 -1.18 -17.71 3.83
C LEU A 202 -2.37 -18.46 4.41
N GLU A 203 -2.77 -18.20 5.66
CA GLU A 203 -3.69 -19.08 6.38
C GLU A 203 -5.13 -18.57 6.38
N ARG A 204 -5.32 -17.25 6.41
CA ARG A 204 -6.64 -16.64 6.61
C ARG A 204 -7.13 -15.88 5.38
N ARG A 205 -8.28 -16.33 4.87
CA ARG A 205 -9.01 -15.58 3.86
C ARG A 205 -9.61 -14.29 4.42
N GLY A 206 -9.40 -13.20 3.69
CA GLY A 206 -10.21 -11.99 3.87
C GLY A 206 -9.73 -11.10 5.00
N ASN A 207 -10.45 -11.06 6.13
CA ASN A 207 -10.13 -10.16 7.25
C ASN A 207 -9.53 -10.99 8.38
N VAL A 208 -8.34 -10.61 8.88
CA VAL A 208 -7.75 -11.28 10.04
C VAL A 208 -8.09 -10.60 11.37
N SER A 209 -8.69 -9.41 11.31
CA SER A 209 -9.13 -8.69 12.51
C SER A 209 -10.05 -9.58 13.36
N PRO A 210 -9.79 -9.71 14.67
CA PRO A 210 -10.66 -10.48 15.56
C PRO A 210 -12.01 -9.77 15.82
N TYR A 211 -12.14 -8.52 15.39
CA TYR A 211 -13.32 -7.70 15.60
C TYR A 211 -14.26 -7.81 14.40
N LYS A 212 -15.45 -8.35 14.65
CA LYS A 212 -16.53 -8.40 13.66
C LYS A 212 -17.42 -7.18 13.86
N LYS A 213 -17.77 -6.53 12.76
CA LYS A 213 -18.83 -5.51 12.78
C LYS A 213 -20.15 -6.21 13.06
N HIS A 214 -20.84 -5.76 14.09
CA HIS A 214 -22.23 -6.13 14.35
C HIS A 214 -23.15 -5.39 13.38
#